data_AF-A0A6A5VFM7-F1
#
_entry.id   AF-A0A6A5VFM7-F1
#
_cell.length_a   1.000
_cell.length_b   1.000
_cell.length_c   1.000
_cell.angle_alpha   90.00
_cell.angle_beta   90.00
_cell.angle_gamma   90.00
#
_symmetry.space_group_name_H-M   'P 1'
#
loop_
_entity.id
_entity.type
_entity.pdbx_description
1 polymer ?
#
loop_
_entity_poly.entity_id
_entity_poly.type
_entity_poly.pdbx_seq_one_letter_code
_entity_poly.pdbx_strand_id
1 'polypeptide(L)'
;MPASLLYGLAALFATTHFASANFDLWVVHGTQDTPSVGRYQVLGWLVDDHGQPTCDDINPGDANLETGYKERTDLSHGRLGIRCEPKSRCGVEHIDSDSWNDYDLIEMHFANKPLWHFTIYKDRGYLDGKTWMWPLFGTDGRTYGACFAYGGQSFGVCTAPGGLLRMWGQRKFRCLAELGAEQIKNAKRGVPPGRDFELLGMEVRNMTEVVPRSGWLEWKA
;
A
#
# COMPACT_ATOMS: atom_id res chain seq x y z
N MET A 1 -56.41 18.57 -28.46
CA MET A 1 -54.99 18.94 -28.34
C MET A 1 -54.35 17.96 -27.35
N PRO A 2 -53.57 16.94 -27.79
CA PRO A 2 -52.98 16.00 -26.84
C PRO A 2 -51.61 16.49 -26.36
N ALA A 3 -51.47 16.65 -25.06
CA ALA A 3 -50.19 16.84 -24.38
C ALA A 3 -49.63 15.46 -24.04
N SER A 4 -48.76 14.92 -24.89
CA SER A 4 -48.17 13.60 -24.66
C SER A 4 -46.82 13.51 -25.35
N LEU A 5 -45.84 14.30 -24.93
CA LEU A 5 -44.44 14.09 -25.31
C LEU A 5 -43.55 14.95 -24.43
N LEU A 6 -42.88 14.33 -23.44
CA LEU A 6 -41.55 14.70 -22.90
C LEU A 6 -41.20 13.78 -21.72
N TYR A 7 -41.09 12.48 -22.01
CA TYR A 7 -40.19 11.60 -21.25
C TYR A 7 -38.84 11.63 -21.97
N GLY A 8 -38.04 12.67 -21.68
CA GLY A 8 -36.68 12.81 -22.18
C GLY A 8 -35.70 12.14 -21.23
N LEU A 9 -35.00 11.12 -21.74
CA LEU A 9 -33.93 10.38 -21.08
C LEU A 9 -32.96 11.30 -20.31
N ALA A 10 -32.97 11.22 -18.98
CA ALA A 10 -31.84 11.58 -18.13
C ALA A 10 -31.29 10.29 -17.51
N ALA A 11 -30.81 9.39 -18.36
CA ALA A 11 -30.12 8.19 -17.94
C ALA A 11 -28.73 8.19 -18.57
N LEU A 12 -27.77 7.75 -17.75
CA LEU A 12 -26.38 7.41 -18.11
C LEU A 12 -25.51 8.61 -18.46
N PHE A 13 -24.81 9.12 -17.47
CA PHE A 13 -23.37 8.88 -17.33
C PHE A 13 -23.02 9.13 -15.85
N ALA A 14 -23.38 8.18 -14.98
CA ALA A 14 -22.63 8.04 -13.74
C ALA A 14 -21.24 7.62 -14.19
N THR A 15 -20.33 8.61 -14.22
CA THR A 15 -18.95 8.47 -14.62
C THR A 15 -18.29 7.45 -13.70
N THR A 16 -18.28 6.19 -14.13
CA THR A 16 -17.50 5.09 -13.58
C THR A 16 -16.03 5.38 -13.83
N HIS A 17 -15.49 6.34 -13.09
CA HIS A 17 -14.06 6.41 -12.83
C HIS A 17 -13.82 5.65 -11.54
N PHE A 18 -13.98 4.32 -11.61
CA PHE A 18 -13.27 3.46 -10.67
C PHE A 18 -11.82 3.46 -11.14
N ALA A 19 -11.09 4.54 -10.87
CA ALA A 19 -9.65 4.42 -10.75
C ALA A 19 -9.43 3.48 -9.56
N SER A 20 -9.47 2.17 -9.84
CA SER A 20 -9.01 1.18 -8.90
C SER A 20 -7.52 1.42 -8.79
N ALA A 21 -7.13 2.11 -7.73
CA ALA A 21 -5.75 2.04 -7.31
C ALA A 21 -5.51 0.61 -6.79
N ASN A 22 -4.25 0.26 -6.68
CA ASN A 22 -3.85 -0.98 -6.08
C ASN A 22 -2.61 -0.75 -5.22
N PHE A 23 -2.47 -1.58 -4.21
CA PHE A 23 -1.23 -1.69 -3.47
C PHE A 23 -1.03 -3.16 -3.08
N ASP A 24 0.23 -3.52 -3.00
CA ASP A 24 0.73 -4.82 -2.60
C ASP A 24 1.30 -4.69 -1.19
N LEU A 25 1.00 -5.69 -0.36
CA LEU A 25 1.59 -5.83 0.97
C LEU A 25 2.71 -6.85 0.89
N TRP A 26 3.92 -6.38 1.16
CA TRP A 26 5.12 -7.19 1.18
C TRP A 26 5.55 -7.39 2.61
N VAL A 27 5.82 -8.64 2.96
CA VAL A 27 6.63 -8.94 4.14
C VAL A 27 8.09 -8.83 3.73
N VAL A 28 8.91 -8.25 4.61
CA VAL A 28 10.31 -8.01 4.34
C VAL A 28 11.17 -8.45 5.51
N HIS A 29 12.25 -9.14 5.17
CA HIS A 29 13.27 -9.59 6.09
C HIS A 29 14.63 -9.13 5.54
N GLY A 30 15.47 -8.60 6.40
CA GLY A 30 16.84 -8.29 6.08
C GLY A 30 17.78 -8.44 7.26
N THR A 31 19.05 -8.22 6.98
CA THR A 31 20.12 -8.11 7.97
C THR A 31 20.85 -6.81 7.73
N GLN A 32 21.14 -6.09 8.81
CA GLN A 32 22.00 -4.93 8.78
C GLN A 32 23.24 -5.14 9.63
N ASP A 33 24.40 -4.93 9.01
CA ASP A 33 25.71 -4.94 9.63
C ASP A 33 26.10 -3.51 9.98
N THR A 34 26.37 -3.26 11.26
CA THR A 34 26.92 -1.97 11.72
C THR A 34 28.30 -2.20 12.35
N PRO A 35 29.30 -1.33 12.09
CA PRO A 35 30.63 -1.48 12.68
C PRO A 35 30.64 -1.48 14.21
N SER A 36 29.66 -0.82 14.85
CA SER A 36 29.60 -0.62 16.29
C SER A 36 28.69 -1.59 17.04
N VAL A 37 27.64 -2.11 16.40
CA VAL A 37 26.60 -2.95 17.07
C VAL A 37 26.56 -4.38 16.48
N GLY A 38 27.32 -4.64 15.41
CA GLY A 38 27.30 -5.93 14.72
C GLY A 38 26.07 -6.09 13.83
N ARG A 39 25.70 -7.36 13.57
CA ARG A 39 24.58 -7.74 12.70
C ARG A 39 23.27 -7.79 13.47
N TYR A 40 22.23 -7.10 12.99
CA TYR A 40 20.86 -7.26 13.48
C TYR A 40 19.86 -7.50 12.36
N GLN A 41 18.69 -8.02 12.71
CA GLN A 41 17.61 -8.30 11.76
C GLN A 41 16.73 -7.08 11.53
N VAL A 42 16.33 -6.89 10.28
CA VAL A 42 15.34 -5.90 9.86
C VAL A 42 14.10 -6.68 9.45
N LEU A 43 12.99 -6.44 10.15
CA LEU A 43 11.73 -7.17 9.97
C LEU A 43 10.59 -6.17 9.86
N GLY A 44 9.74 -6.32 8.85
CA GLY A 44 8.49 -5.57 8.77
C GLY A 44 7.76 -5.74 7.45
N TRP A 45 6.97 -4.74 7.12
CA TRP A 45 6.09 -4.72 5.96
C TRP A 45 6.40 -3.54 5.04
N LEU A 46 6.23 -3.73 3.73
CA LEU A 46 6.25 -2.65 2.75
C LEU A 46 4.92 -2.58 2.00
N VAL A 47 4.58 -1.37 1.59
CA VAL A 47 3.46 -1.08 0.70
C VAL A 47 4.03 -0.58 -0.61
N ASP A 48 3.69 -1.24 -1.71
CA ASP A 48 4.19 -0.92 -3.04
C ASP A 48 3.13 -1.22 -4.11
N ASP A 49 3.19 -0.64 -5.29
CA ASP A 49 2.23 -0.88 -6.39
C ASP A 49 2.90 -1.33 -7.69
N HIS A 50 4.23 -1.28 -7.77
CA HIS A 50 5.02 -1.62 -8.95
C HIS A 50 5.28 -3.12 -9.17
N GLY A 51 4.59 -3.99 -8.42
CA GLY A 51 4.61 -5.44 -8.61
C GLY A 51 5.86 -6.16 -8.10
N GLN A 52 7.05 -5.55 -8.17
CA GLN A 52 8.24 -6.03 -7.48
C GLN A 52 9.08 -4.83 -7.00
N PRO A 53 9.23 -4.63 -5.68
CA PRO A 53 10.07 -3.57 -5.14
C PRO A 53 11.50 -3.66 -5.69
N THR A 54 12.04 -2.52 -6.12
CA THR A 54 13.45 -2.38 -6.43
C THR A 54 14.24 -2.07 -5.17
N CYS A 55 15.57 -2.16 -5.26
CA CYS A 55 16.43 -1.82 -4.13
C CYS A 55 16.44 -0.31 -3.83
N ASP A 56 15.99 0.53 -4.77
CA ASP A 56 15.84 1.96 -4.56
C ASP A 56 14.54 2.28 -3.82
N ASP A 57 13.50 1.46 -3.99
CA ASP A 57 12.24 1.56 -3.22
C ASP A 57 12.46 1.22 -1.74
N ILE A 58 13.48 0.40 -1.47
CA ILE A 58 13.90 -0.05 -0.16
C ILE A 58 15.10 0.79 0.25
N ASN A 59 14.86 2.04 0.67
CA ASN A 59 15.94 2.96 1.00
C ASN A 59 16.91 2.30 2.00
N PRO A 60 18.15 1.99 1.59
CA PRO A 60 19.02 1.21 2.44
C PRO A 60 19.64 1.99 3.61
N GLY A 61 19.53 3.33 3.60
CA GLY A 61 19.82 4.16 4.79
C GLY A 61 18.77 4.00 5.88
N ASP A 62 17.67 3.32 5.57
CA ASP A 62 16.46 3.23 6.36
C ASP A 62 16.36 1.90 7.11
N ALA A 63 17.42 1.61 7.87
CA ALA A 63 17.55 0.55 8.86
C ALA A 63 16.28 0.24 9.68
N ASN A 64 15.46 1.28 9.88
CA ASN A 64 14.29 1.27 10.73
C ASN A 64 12.98 1.02 9.99
N LEU A 65 13.03 0.83 8.65
CA LEU A 65 11.85 0.84 7.80
C LEU A 65 11.04 2.14 7.99
N GLU A 66 11.63 3.33 8.02
CA GLU A 66 10.90 4.60 7.96
C GLU A 66 9.96 4.66 6.75
N THR A 67 10.24 3.92 5.69
CA THR A 67 9.34 3.66 4.55
C THR A 67 8.37 2.51 4.81
N GLY A 68 8.72 1.51 5.63
CA GLY A 68 7.89 0.33 5.95
C GLY A 68 7.12 0.36 7.28
N TYR A 69 6.35 -0.69 7.54
CA TYR A 69 5.45 -0.80 8.69
C TYR A 69 5.93 -1.90 9.61
N LYS A 70 6.20 -1.54 10.86
CA LYS A 70 6.56 -2.52 11.90
C LYS A 70 5.35 -3.33 12.28
N GLU A 71 5.58 -4.57 12.65
CA GLU A 71 4.56 -5.34 13.33
C GLU A 71 4.28 -4.77 14.72
N ARG A 72 3.02 -4.83 15.13
CA ARG A 72 2.53 -4.38 16.43
C ARG A 72 1.55 -5.41 17.00
N THR A 73 1.53 -5.50 18.32
CA THR A 73 0.45 -6.19 19.04
C THR A 73 -0.78 -5.29 19.23
N ASP A 74 -0.64 -3.99 19.01
CA ASP A 74 -1.67 -2.98 19.21
C ASP A 74 -1.42 -1.75 18.32
N LEU A 75 -2.43 -1.39 17.51
CA LEU A 75 -2.43 -0.24 16.60
C LEU A 75 -3.24 0.96 17.12
N SER A 76 -3.69 0.90 18.38
CA SER A 76 -4.36 2.00 19.06
C SER A 76 -3.43 3.21 19.26
N HIS A 77 -4.01 4.35 19.62
CA HIS A 77 -3.30 5.62 19.89
C HIS A 77 -2.42 6.12 18.72
N GLY A 78 -2.84 5.85 17.48
CA GLY A 78 -2.15 6.38 16.29
C GLY A 78 -0.84 5.68 15.94
N ARG A 79 -0.59 4.49 16.51
CA ARG A 79 0.62 3.72 16.21
C ARG A 79 0.52 3.12 14.82
N LEU A 80 1.45 3.51 13.96
CA LEU A 80 1.56 2.94 12.62
C LEU A 80 2.16 1.53 12.69
N GLY A 81 1.66 0.64 11.83
CA GLY A 81 2.12 -0.74 11.77
C GLY A 81 1.09 -1.70 11.19
N ILE A 82 1.42 -2.98 11.33
CA ILE A 82 0.55 -4.10 10.97
C ILE A 82 0.40 -4.99 12.21
N ARG A 83 -0.80 -5.51 12.45
CA ARG A 83 -1.10 -6.47 13.50
C ARG A 83 -1.81 -7.66 12.89
N CYS A 84 -1.52 -8.85 13.39
CA CYS A 84 -2.20 -10.08 13.00
C CYS A 84 -2.72 -10.80 14.25
N GLU A 85 -3.80 -11.56 14.09
CA GLU A 85 -4.32 -12.46 15.13
C GLU A 85 -4.57 -13.86 14.54
N PRO A 86 -4.54 -14.93 15.35
CA PRO A 86 -4.20 -14.97 16.78
C PRO A 86 -2.68 -14.95 17.03
N LYS A 87 -1.88 -15.12 15.98
CA LYS A 87 -0.42 -15.18 16.09
C LYS A 87 0.17 -13.78 16.11
N SER A 88 1.14 -13.54 17.00
CA SER A 88 2.18 -12.56 16.72
C SER A 88 3.08 -13.11 15.63
N ARG A 89 3.69 -12.23 14.84
CA ARG A 89 4.71 -12.44 13.81
C ARG A 89 4.29 -12.36 12.36
N CYS A 90 3.01 -12.14 12.03
CA CYS A 90 2.53 -11.67 10.71
C CYS A 90 3.25 -12.23 9.44
N GLY A 91 3.81 -13.44 9.49
CA GLY A 91 4.66 -14.00 8.44
C GLY A 91 6.06 -13.39 8.30
N VAL A 92 6.46 -12.44 9.15
CA VAL A 92 7.72 -11.69 9.04
C VAL A 92 8.94 -12.54 9.37
N GLU A 93 8.81 -13.47 10.32
CA GLU A 93 9.90 -14.39 10.67
C GLU A 93 9.95 -15.64 9.80
N HIS A 94 8.81 -16.02 9.23
CA HIS A 94 8.60 -17.26 8.50
C HIS A 94 7.98 -16.95 7.13
N ILE A 95 8.69 -16.10 6.39
CA ILE A 95 8.19 -15.51 5.15
C ILE A 95 7.72 -16.57 4.15
N ASP A 96 8.41 -17.70 4.04
CA ASP A 96 8.08 -18.74 3.06
C ASP A 96 7.01 -19.73 3.51
N SER A 97 6.80 -19.89 4.82
CA SER A 97 5.89 -20.92 5.36
C SER A 97 4.57 -20.38 5.90
N ASP A 98 4.51 -19.10 6.27
CA ASP A 98 3.30 -18.52 6.85
C ASP A 98 2.32 -18.12 5.75
N SER A 99 1.26 -18.91 5.63
CA SER A 99 0.14 -18.64 4.74
C SER A 99 -0.79 -17.62 5.37
N TRP A 100 -1.48 -16.82 4.57
CA TRP A 100 -2.58 -16.00 5.07
C TRP A 100 -3.64 -16.83 5.82
N ASN A 101 -3.80 -18.11 5.46
CA ASN A 101 -4.73 -19.02 6.14
C ASN A 101 -4.42 -19.23 7.64
N ASP A 102 -3.24 -18.83 8.11
CA ASP A 102 -2.84 -18.91 9.52
C ASP A 102 -3.39 -17.80 10.41
N TYR A 103 -3.99 -16.76 9.84
CA TYR A 103 -4.44 -15.56 10.55
C TYR A 103 -5.95 -15.38 10.46
N ASP A 104 -6.59 -14.99 11.56
CA ASP A 104 -8.01 -14.63 11.61
C ASP A 104 -8.26 -13.20 11.12
N LEU A 105 -7.29 -12.31 11.34
CA LEU A 105 -7.30 -10.95 10.80
C LEU A 105 -5.90 -10.39 10.54
N ILE A 106 -5.85 -9.39 9.66
CA ILE A 106 -4.75 -8.43 9.52
C ILE A 106 -5.33 -7.03 9.71
N GLU A 107 -4.84 -6.31 10.71
CA GLU A 107 -5.13 -4.91 10.98
C GLU A 107 -3.93 -4.07 10.54
N MET A 108 -4.18 -2.96 9.85
CA MET A 108 -3.17 -2.15 9.19
C MET A 108 -3.42 -0.69 9.52
N HIS A 109 -2.42 0.00 10.06
CA HIS A 109 -2.48 1.42 10.34
C HIS A 109 -1.34 2.12 9.60
N PHE A 110 -1.67 2.75 8.48
CA PHE A 110 -0.71 3.30 7.55
C PHE A 110 -0.41 4.79 7.76
N ALA A 111 -1.41 5.57 8.15
CA ALA A 111 -1.25 7.00 8.40
C ALA A 111 -2.33 7.51 9.36
N ASN A 112 -2.01 8.58 10.09
CA ASN A 112 -2.95 9.28 10.98
C ASN A 112 -3.69 10.43 10.28
N LYS A 113 -3.11 10.99 9.21
CA LYS A 113 -3.65 12.17 8.49
C LYS A 113 -3.35 12.10 6.98
N PRO A 114 -4.34 11.77 6.14
CA PRO A 114 -5.65 11.21 6.52
C PRO A 114 -5.51 9.89 7.29
N LEU A 115 -6.56 9.51 8.02
CA LEU A 115 -6.59 8.25 8.74
C LEU A 115 -6.71 7.10 7.73
N TRP A 116 -5.65 6.31 7.60
CA TRP A 116 -5.63 5.09 6.81
C TRP A 116 -5.41 3.93 7.73
N HIS A 117 -6.53 3.41 8.21
CA HIS A 117 -6.58 2.28 9.10
C HIS A 117 -7.58 1.29 8.53
N PHE A 118 -7.11 0.07 8.28
CA PHE A 118 -7.91 -0.97 7.65
C PHE A 118 -7.78 -2.31 8.35
N THR A 119 -8.80 -3.14 8.22
CA THR A 119 -8.79 -4.52 8.71
C THR A 119 -9.29 -5.46 7.62
N ILE A 120 -8.59 -6.59 7.47
CA ILE A 120 -8.99 -7.72 6.64
C ILE A 120 -9.35 -8.86 7.60
N TYR A 121 -10.56 -9.36 7.50
CA TYR A 121 -11.05 -10.49 8.32
C TYR A 121 -11.13 -11.75 7.45
N LYS A 122 -10.54 -12.84 7.91
CA LYS A 122 -10.49 -14.11 7.17
C LYS A 122 -11.87 -14.68 6.85
N ASP A 123 -12.82 -14.54 7.77
CA ASP A 123 -14.19 -15.06 7.69
C ASP A 123 -15.14 -14.18 6.85
N ARG A 124 -14.69 -13.01 6.39
CA ARG A 124 -15.49 -12.07 5.58
C ARG A 124 -15.17 -12.09 4.09
N GLY A 125 -14.42 -13.10 3.65
CA GLY A 125 -14.08 -13.23 2.24
C GLY A 125 -15.28 -13.58 1.35
N TYR A 126 -15.16 -13.26 0.07
CA TYR A 126 -16.14 -13.56 -0.97
C TYR A 126 -15.45 -13.95 -2.27
N LEU A 127 -16.18 -14.62 -3.16
CA LEU A 127 -15.67 -14.98 -4.48
C LEU A 127 -15.96 -13.87 -5.48
N ASP A 128 -14.92 -13.36 -6.15
CA ASP A 128 -15.04 -12.48 -7.31
C ASP A 128 -14.48 -13.21 -8.55
N GLY A 129 -15.39 -13.71 -9.38
CA GLY A 129 -15.05 -14.61 -10.48
C GLY A 129 -14.38 -15.90 -10.01
N LYS A 130 -13.06 -15.98 -10.16
CA LYS A 130 -12.22 -17.12 -9.73
C LYS A 130 -11.30 -16.77 -8.57
N THR A 131 -11.33 -15.54 -8.09
CA THR A 131 -10.42 -15.05 -7.05
C THR A 131 -11.17 -14.91 -5.75
N TRP A 132 -10.60 -15.48 -4.69
CA TRP A 132 -11.11 -15.24 -3.35
C TRP A 132 -10.58 -13.90 -2.82
N MET A 133 -11.51 -13.00 -2.50
CA MET A 133 -11.25 -11.62 -2.11
C MET A 133 -11.67 -11.42 -0.65
N TRP A 134 -10.92 -10.64 0.11
CA TRP A 134 -11.27 -10.20 1.45
C TRP A 134 -11.47 -8.68 1.47
N PRO A 135 -12.62 -8.18 1.93
CA PRO A 135 -12.87 -6.75 1.97
C PRO A 135 -11.87 -6.02 2.87
N LEU A 136 -11.49 -4.81 2.44
CA LEU A 136 -10.64 -3.89 3.20
C LEU A 136 -11.54 -2.95 4.03
N PHE A 137 -11.82 -3.32 5.29
CA PHE A 137 -12.71 -2.56 6.15
C PHE A 137 -12.00 -1.39 6.81
N GLY A 138 -12.53 -0.18 6.70
CA GLY A 138 -12.08 0.99 7.45
C GLY A 138 -12.64 1.03 8.87
N THR A 139 -12.09 1.92 9.69
CA THR A 139 -12.57 2.16 11.08
C THR A 139 -13.98 2.72 11.16
N ASP A 140 -14.52 3.24 10.05
CA ASP A 140 -15.88 3.75 9.92
C ASP A 140 -16.90 2.66 9.53
N GLY A 141 -16.45 1.40 9.41
CA GLY A 141 -17.28 0.27 9.02
C GLY A 141 -17.56 0.18 7.51
N ARG A 142 -16.99 1.08 6.69
CA ARG A 142 -17.08 1.01 5.23
C ARG A 142 -15.98 0.13 4.65
N THR A 143 -16.19 -0.33 3.43
CA THR A 143 -15.20 -1.08 2.66
C THR A 143 -14.57 -0.16 1.62
N TYR A 144 -13.23 -0.12 1.57
CA TYR A 144 -12.45 0.76 0.68
C TYR A 144 -11.81 0.01 -0.50
N GLY A 145 -12.19 -1.25 -0.69
CA GLY A 145 -11.57 -2.16 -1.63
C GLY A 145 -11.61 -3.60 -1.13
N ALA A 146 -10.86 -4.46 -1.80
CA ALA A 146 -10.67 -5.83 -1.37
C ALA A 146 -9.27 -6.33 -1.73
N CYS A 147 -8.75 -7.23 -0.92
CA CYS A 147 -7.44 -7.84 -1.11
C CYS A 147 -7.58 -9.32 -1.43
N PHE A 148 -6.66 -9.86 -2.20
CA PHE A 148 -6.50 -11.30 -2.37
C PHE A 148 -5.08 -11.71 -2.04
N ALA A 149 -4.93 -12.95 -1.59
CA ALA A 149 -3.64 -13.54 -1.30
C ALA A 149 -2.93 -13.72 -2.63
N TYR A 150 -1.78 -13.07 -2.78
CA TYR A 150 -1.04 -13.04 -4.04
C TYR A 150 0.42 -13.39 -3.79
N GLY A 151 0.62 -14.59 -3.27
CA GLY A 151 1.92 -15.19 -3.00
C GLY A 151 2.68 -15.59 -4.26
N GLY A 152 3.93 -16.02 -4.08
CA GLY A 152 4.79 -16.51 -5.16
C GLY A 152 5.61 -15.46 -5.89
N GLN A 153 5.46 -14.17 -5.54
CA GLN A 153 6.42 -13.14 -5.94
C GLN A 153 7.28 -12.75 -4.75
N SER A 154 8.58 -12.84 -4.95
CA SER A 154 9.62 -12.41 -4.03
C SER A 154 10.59 -11.51 -4.76
N PHE A 155 11.09 -10.47 -4.11
CA PHE A 155 12.25 -9.75 -4.61
C PHE A 155 13.52 -10.36 -3.99
N GLY A 156 14.57 -10.46 -4.83
CA GLY A 156 15.87 -10.97 -4.43
C GLY A 156 16.59 -10.05 -3.45
N VAL A 157 17.78 -10.46 -2.99
CA VAL A 157 18.52 -9.70 -1.97
C VAL A 157 18.95 -8.33 -2.50
N CYS A 158 18.30 -7.29 -2.03
CA CYS A 158 18.70 -5.90 -2.19
C CYS A 158 19.83 -5.57 -1.23
N THR A 159 20.97 -5.15 -1.77
CA THR A 159 22.15 -4.82 -0.99
C THR A 159 22.44 -3.33 -1.09
N ALA A 160 22.47 -2.66 0.05
CA ALA A 160 22.85 -1.26 0.16
C ALA A 160 24.26 -0.99 -0.39
N PRO A 161 24.54 0.23 -0.87
CA PRO A 161 25.92 0.69 -1.05
C PRO A 161 26.75 0.44 0.22
N GLY A 162 27.88 -0.24 0.07
CA GLY A 162 28.74 -0.65 1.20
C GLY A 162 28.43 -2.03 1.80
N GLY A 163 27.41 -2.74 1.31
CA GLY A 163 27.13 -4.13 1.71
C GLY A 163 26.50 -4.28 3.10
N LEU A 164 26.23 -3.18 3.78
CA LEU A 164 25.84 -3.16 5.18
C LEU A 164 24.37 -3.50 5.43
N LEU A 165 23.49 -3.41 4.44
CA LEU A 165 22.10 -3.83 4.58
C LEU A 165 21.76 -4.75 3.43
N ARG A 166 21.14 -5.88 3.77
CA ARG A 166 20.69 -6.91 2.84
C ARG A 166 19.23 -7.20 3.12
N MET A 167 18.34 -6.99 2.18
CA MET A 167 16.89 -7.16 2.36
C MET A 167 16.30 -8.01 1.25
N TRP A 168 15.34 -8.85 1.59
CA TRP A 168 14.53 -9.62 0.67
C TRP A 168 13.09 -9.62 1.17
N GLY A 169 12.15 -9.94 0.31
CA GLY A 169 10.75 -9.92 0.72
C GLY A 169 9.86 -10.71 -0.21
N GLN A 170 8.65 -10.93 0.26
CA GLN A 170 7.63 -11.72 -0.41
C GLN A 170 6.31 -10.97 -0.31
N ARG A 171 5.59 -10.91 -1.42
CA ARG A 171 4.24 -10.37 -1.41
C ARG A 171 3.30 -11.34 -0.73
N LYS A 172 2.47 -10.81 0.16
CA LYS A 172 1.38 -11.55 0.81
C LYS A 172 0.03 -11.21 0.18
N PHE A 173 -0.24 -9.94 -0.05
CA PHE A 173 -1.51 -9.49 -0.60
C PHE A 173 -1.32 -8.55 -1.78
N ARG A 174 -2.30 -8.59 -2.67
CA ARG A 174 -2.63 -7.48 -3.57
C ARG A 174 -4.00 -6.96 -3.20
N CYS A 175 -4.10 -5.67 -2.96
CA CYS A 175 -5.31 -4.95 -2.63
C CYS A 175 -5.75 -4.10 -3.82
N LEU A 176 -6.99 -4.26 -4.25
CA LEU A 176 -7.68 -3.41 -5.21
C LEU A 176 -8.52 -2.44 -4.40
N ALA A 177 -8.09 -1.18 -4.33
CA ALA A 177 -8.62 -0.22 -3.37
C ALA A 177 -8.79 1.17 -3.99
N GLU A 178 -9.50 2.03 -3.27
CA GLU A 178 -9.64 3.44 -3.62
C GLU A 178 -8.33 4.24 -3.45
N LEU A 179 -7.35 3.67 -2.73
CA LEU A 179 -6.05 4.27 -2.46
C LEU A 179 -4.89 3.44 -3.01
N GLY A 180 -3.87 4.12 -3.52
CA GLY A 180 -2.64 3.53 -4.05
C GLY A 180 -1.47 3.53 -3.06
N ALA A 181 -0.40 2.80 -3.39
CA ALA A 181 0.77 2.70 -2.53
C ALA A 181 1.49 4.05 -2.35
N GLU A 182 1.57 4.86 -3.41
CA GLU A 182 2.17 6.20 -3.33
C GLU A 182 1.43 7.10 -2.35
N GLN A 183 0.10 7.14 -2.43
CA GLN A 183 -0.72 7.89 -1.47
C GLN A 183 -0.38 7.45 -0.06
N ILE A 184 -0.42 6.12 0.21
CA ILE A 184 -0.04 5.49 1.49
C ILE A 184 1.30 6.01 2.01
N LYS A 185 2.34 5.94 1.17
CA LYS A 185 3.69 6.40 1.50
C LYS A 185 3.73 7.91 1.79
N ASN A 186 2.99 8.73 1.04
CA ASN A 186 2.98 10.18 1.18
C ASN A 186 2.29 10.66 2.46
N ALA A 187 1.13 10.11 2.83
CA ALA A 187 0.52 10.52 4.10
C ALA A 187 1.31 10.04 5.32
N LYS A 188 1.98 8.88 5.23
CA LYS A 188 2.90 8.46 6.28
C LYS A 188 4.02 9.48 6.49
N ARG A 189 4.56 10.04 5.40
CA ARG A 189 5.57 11.11 5.42
C ARG A 189 5.00 12.48 5.82
N GLY A 190 3.67 12.61 5.96
CA GLY A 190 3.00 13.89 6.22
C GLY A 190 2.99 14.83 5.02
N VAL A 191 3.18 14.31 3.79
CA VAL A 191 3.07 15.10 2.57
C VAL A 191 1.58 15.39 2.30
N PRO A 192 1.18 16.66 2.10
CA PRO A 192 -0.23 16.99 1.84
C PRO A 192 -0.72 16.40 0.50
N PRO A 193 -1.98 15.94 0.42
CA PRO A 193 -2.55 15.46 -0.84
C PRO A 193 -2.49 16.57 -1.91
N GLY A 194 -2.00 16.23 -3.10
CA GLY A 194 -1.93 17.15 -4.25
C GLY A 194 -0.55 17.74 -4.55
N ARG A 195 0.48 17.53 -3.71
CA ARG A 195 1.87 17.89 -4.05
C ARG A 195 2.59 16.86 -4.92
N ASP A 196 2.03 15.68 -5.07
CA ASP A 196 2.63 14.57 -5.84
C ASP A 196 2.72 14.94 -7.33
N PHE A 197 1.73 15.70 -7.83
CA PHE A 197 1.76 16.26 -9.18
C PHE A 197 2.88 17.29 -9.38
N GLU A 198 3.21 18.07 -8.35
CA GLU A 198 4.24 19.10 -8.43
C GLU A 198 5.64 18.49 -8.59
N LEU A 199 5.89 17.31 -8.02
CA LEU A 199 7.11 16.53 -8.20
C LEU A 199 7.20 15.85 -9.59
N LEU A 200 6.06 15.58 -10.23
CA LEU A 200 5.97 15.07 -11.60
C LEU A 200 5.93 16.17 -12.67
N GLY A 201 6.10 17.45 -12.30
CA GLY A 201 6.00 18.58 -13.22
C GLY A 201 4.58 18.81 -13.77
N MET A 202 3.57 18.27 -13.09
CA MET A 202 2.16 18.40 -13.42
C MET A 202 1.50 19.43 -12.49
N GLU A 203 0.61 20.24 -13.03
CA GLU A 203 -0.18 21.19 -12.26
C GLU A 203 -1.64 20.76 -12.27
N VAL A 204 -2.22 20.65 -11.07
CA VAL A 204 -3.65 20.43 -10.90
C VAL A 204 -4.32 21.79 -10.95
N ARG A 205 -4.99 22.10 -12.07
CA ARG A 205 -5.69 23.39 -12.23
C ARG A 205 -7.08 23.37 -11.58
N ASN A 206 -7.67 22.18 -11.42
CA ASN A 206 -8.93 21.94 -10.72
C ASN A 206 -9.04 20.43 -10.39
N MET A 207 -9.97 20.03 -9.49
CA MET A 207 -10.13 18.64 -9.01
C MET A 207 -10.38 17.58 -10.11
N THR A 208 -10.56 17.99 -11.36
CA THR A 208 -10.88 17.13 -12.50
C THR A 208 -9.87 17.20 -13.65
N GLU A 209 -8.85 18.07 -13.57
CA GLU A 209 -7.95 18.35 -14.68
C GLU A 209 -6.48 18.43 -14.22
N VAL A 210 -5.68 17.50 -14.72
CA VAL A 210 -4.23 17.44 -14.53
C VAL A 210 -3.57 17.78 -15.86
N VAL A 211 -2.75 18.84 -15.89
CA VAL A 211 -2.07 19.31 -17.10
C VAL A 211 -0.56 19.41 -16.85
N PRO A 212 0.30 19.07 -17.82
CA PRO A 212 1.74 19.32 -17.72
C PRO A 212 2.01 20.81 -17.52
N ARG A 213 2.92 21.19 -16.60
CA ARG A 213 3.34 22.59 -16.47
C ARG A 213 4.02 23.02 -17.78
N SER A 214 3.38 23.93 -18.51
CA SER A 214 3.98 24.59 -19.66
C SER A 214 5.19 25.40 -19.18
N GLY A 215 6.42 24.94 -19.50
CA GLY A 215 7.65 25.69 -19.20
C GLY A 215 8.91 24.86 -18.93
N TRP A 216 8.83 23.53 -18.80
CA TRP A 216 9.98 22.69 -18.43
C TRP A 216 10.64 21.94 -19.61
N LEU A 217 10.78 22.62 -20.76
CA LEU A 217 11.65 22.16 -21.84
C LEU A 217 12.70 23.23 -22.16
N GLU A 218 13.65 23.43 -21.26
CA GLU A 218 14.99 23.85 -21.65
C GLU A 218 15.96 22.72 -21.28
N TRP A 219 16.20 21.86 -22.27
CA TRP A 219 17.32 20.93 -22.23
C TRP A 219 18.61 21.75 -22.26
N LYS A 220 19.38 21.74 -21.17
CA LYS A 220 20.80 22.07 -21.24
C LYS A 220 21.51 20.89 -21.91
N ALA A 221 22.10 21.16 -23.07
CA ALA A 221 23.12 20.34 -23.71
C ALA A 221 24.39 20.24 -22.85
#